data_AF-A0A529K9S9-F1
#
_entry.id   AF-A0A529K9S9-F1
#
_cell.length_a   1.000
_cell.length_b   1.000
_cell.length_c   1.000
_cell.angle_alpha   90.00
_cell.angle_beta   90.00
_cell.angle_gamma   90.00
#
_symmetry.space_group_name_H-M   'P 1'
#
loop_
_entity.id
_entity.type
_entity.pdbx_description
1 polymer ?
#
loop_
_entity_poly.entity_id
_entity_poly.type
_entity_poly.pdbx_seq_one_letter_code
_entity_poly.pdbx_strand_id
1 'polypeptide(L)' 'SKADWKTSADVKRLYATASIVSAERIVFNIKGNAYCLVVAVDFEKSIVWITWIGTHRAYDRIDVTEVKHGD' A
#
# COMPACT_ATOMS: atom_id res chain seq x y z
N SER A 1 3.08 -18.67 -0.27
CA SER A 1 4.07 -18.09 -1.21
C SER A 1 4.89 -17.07 -0.45
N LYS A 2 6.23 -17.06 -0.60
CA LYS A 2 7.09 -15.98 -0.13
C LYS A 2 7.42 -15.11 -1.34
N ALA A 3 7.14 -13.82 -1.25
CA ALA A 3 7.50 -12.86 -2.29
C ALA A 3 8.82 -12.19 -1.95
N ASP A 4 9.60 -11.84 -2.98
CA ASP A 4 10.80 -11.03 -2.85
C ASP A 4 10.66 -9.81 -3.78
N TRP A 5 10.23 -8.69 -3.22
CA TRP A 5 10.08 -7.43 -3.96
C TRP A 5 11.28 -6.55 -3.66
N LYS A 6 11.92 -6.02 -4.71
CA LYS A 6 13.03 -5.08 -4.58
C LYS A 6 12.60 -3.64 -4.87
N THR A 7 11.46 -3.48 -5.53
CA THR A 7 10.90 -2.18 -5.90
C THR A 7 9.37 -2.20 -5.88
N SER A 8 8.77 -1.00 -5.83
CA SER A 8 7.32 -0.84 -6.02
C SER A 8 6.84 -1.31 -7.40
N ALA A 9 7.71 -1.31 -8.42
CA ALA A 9 7.41 -1.87 -9.73
C ALA A 9 7.25 -3.40 -9.69
N ASP A 10 8.03 -4.10 -8.85
CA ASP A 10 7.88 -5.55 -8.66
C ASP A 10 6.52 -5.86 -8.02
N VAL A 11 6.12 -5.05 -7.04
CA VAL A 11 4.79 -5.14 -6.42
C VAL A 11 3.70 -4.92 -7.46
N LYS A 12 3.77 -3.85 -8.25
CA LYS A 12 2.78 -3.52 -9.29
C LYS A 12 2.67 -4.60 -10.37
N ARG A 13 3.78 -5.27 -10.70
CA ARG A 13 3.79 -6.38 -11.67
C ARG A 13 2.98 -7.57 -11.17
N LEU A 14 3.05 -7.88 -9.87
CA LEU A 14 2.30 -8.98 -9.26
C LEU A 14 0.86 -8.57 -8.91
N TYR A 15 0.68 -7.36 -8.41
CA TYR A 15 -0.62 -6.78 -8.06
C TYR A 15 -0.93 -5.61 -8.97
N ALA A 16 -1.39 -5.92 -10.19
CA ALA A 16 -1.69 -4.92 -11.21
C ALA A 16 -2.68 -3.84 -10.74
N THR A 17 -3.54 -4.16 -9.78
CA THR A 17 -4.52 -3.23 -9.20
C THR A 17 -3.98 -2.38 -8.04
N ALA A 18 -2.75 -2.61 -7.56
CA ALA A 18 -2.13 -1.80 -6.52
C ALA A 18 -1.76 -0.41 -7.07
N SER A 19 -1.97 0.64 -6.31
CA SER A 19 -1.59 2.01 -6.68
C SER A 19 -0.26 2.37 -6.05
N ILE A 20 0.69 2.85 -6.85
CA ILE A 20 1.98 3.34 -6.37
C ILE A 20 1.84 4.84 -6.11
N VAL A 21 1.87 5.25 -4.84
CA VAL A 21 1.75 6.66 -4.43
C VAL A 21 3.12 7.33 -4.46
N SER A 22 4.14 6.62 -4.01
CA SER A 22 5.54 7.01 -4.10
C SER A 22 6.41 5.77 -4.26
N ALA A 23 7.74 5.94 -4.35
CA ALA A 23 8.68 4.81 -4.42
C ALA A 23 8.48 3.81 -3.27
N GLU A 24 8.06 4.28 -2.09
CA GLU A 24 7.95 3.50 -0.85
C GLU A 24 6.52 3.43 -0.29
N ARG A 25 5.52 4.04 -0.93
CA ARG A 25 4.12 4.02 -0.48
C ARG A 25 3.20 3.38 -1.51
N ILE A 26 2.47 2.36 -1.09
CA ILE A 26 1.64 1.52 -1.95
C ILE A 26 0.25 1.36 -1.33
N VAL A 27 -0.78 1.44 -2.18
CA VAL A 27 -2.17 1.17 -1.81
C VAL A 27 -2.64 -0.11 -2.48
N PHE A 28 -3.09 -1.07 -1.69
CA PHE A 28 -3.70 -2.30 -2.19
C PHE A 28 -5.22 -2.21 -2.13
N ASN A 29 -5.86 -2.57 -3.24
CA ASN A 29 -7.30 -2.75 -3.30
C ASN A 29 -7.69 -4.14 -2.79
N ILE A 30 -8.60 -4.19 -1.81
CA ILE A 30 -9.02 -5.43 -1.14
C ILE A 30 -10.52 -5.66 -1.36
N LYS A 31 -10.90 -6.93 -1.56
CA LYS A 31 -12.29 -7.39 -1.72
C LYS A 31 -13.04 -6.58 -2.78
N GLY A 32 -12.54 -6.59 -4.03
CA GLY A 32 -13.20 -5.89 -5.15
C GLY A 32 -13.35 -4.38 -4.91
N ASN A 33 -12.29 -3.72 -4.41
CA ASN A 33 -12.26 -2.29 -4.06
C ASN A 33 -13.16 -1.87 -2.89
N ALA A 34 -13.64 -2.80 -2.05
CA ALA A 34 -14.40 -2.43 -0.86
C ALA A 34 -13.52 -1.76 0.21
N TYR A 35 -12.24 -2.16 0.26
CA TYR A 35 -11.26 -1.64 1.21
C TYR A 35 -9.97 -1.25 0.52
N CYS A 36 -9.25 -0.31 1.12
CA CYS A 36 -7.90 0.05 0.73
C CYS A 36 -6.96 -0.23 1.92
N LEU A 37 -5.79 -0.79 1.61
CA LEU A 37 -4.70 -1.00 2.56
C LEU A 37 -3.52 -0.13 2.11
N VAL A 38 -3.17 0.86 2.92
CA VAL A 38 -2.00 1.71 2.68
C VAL A 38 -0.83 1.12 3.44
N VAL A 39 0.27 0.93 2.72
CA VAL A 39 1.54 0.49 3.31
C VAL A 39 2.67 1.43 2.98
N ALA A 40 3.59 1.57 3.93
CA ALA A 40 4.94 2.05 3.66
C ALA A 40 5.87 0.82 3.56
N VAL A 41 6.81 0.83 2.63
CA VAL A 41 7.72 -0.29 2.35
C VAL A 41 9.16 0.20 2.31
N ASP A 42 10.00 -0.43 3.11
CA ASP A 42 11.46 -0.35 2.99
C ASP A 42 11.92 -1.62 2.26
N PHE A 43 12.22 -1.48 0.96
CA PHE A 43 12.61 -2.61 0.12
C PHE A 43 14.00 -3.14 0.43
N GLU A 44 14.91 -2.28 0.90
CA GLU A 44 16.26 -2.69 1.29
C GLU A 44 16.21 -3.62 2.49
N LYS A 45 15.42 -3.24 3.51
CA LYS A 45 15.22 -4.06 4.72
C LYS A 45 14.14 -5.12 4.57
N SER A 46 13.40 -5.11 3.45
CA SER A 46 12.26 -5.99 3.21
C SER A 46 11.17 -5.88 4.30
N ILE A 47 10.90 -4.66 4.78
CA ILE A 47 9.89 -4.38 5.81
C ILE A 47 8.68 -3.69 5.18
N VAL A 48 7.49 -4.12 5.58
CA VAL A 48 6.21 -3.51 5.20
C VAL A 48 5.50 -3.06 6.46
N TRP A 49 5.21 -1.75 6.57
CA TRP A 49 4.38 -1.20 7.63
C TRP A 49 2.98 -0.95 7.10
N ILE A 50 1.99 -1.46 7.81
CA ILE A 50 0.59 -1.08 7.60
C ILE A 50 0.39 0.28 8.26
N THR A 51 0.25 1.33 7.45
CA THR A 51 0.03 2.69 7.96
C THR A 51 -1.46 2.99 8.08
N TRP A 52 -2.31 2.38 7.25
CA TRP A 52 -3.76 2.58 7.32
C TRP A 52 -4.53 1.43 6.66
N ILE A 53 -5.73 1.13 7.18
CA ILE A 53 -6.70 0.24 6.54
C ILE A 53 -8.13 0.75 6.76
N GLY A 54 -8.95 0.69 5.73
CA GLY A 54 -10.34 1.11 5.84
C GLY A 54 -11.11 0.97 4.54
N THR A 55 -12.38 1.37 4.57
CA THR A 55 -13.25 1.34 3.37
C THR A 55 -12.73 2.30 2.31
N HIS A 56 -13.02 2.03 1.03
CA HIS A 56 -12.69 2.98 -0.04
C HIS A 56 -13.26 4.38 0.22
N ARG A 57 -14.47 4.46 0.79
CA ARG A 57 -15.11 5.74 1.13
C ARG A 57 -14.39 6.52 2.26
N ALA A 58 -13.71 5.81 3.15
CA ALA A 58 -12.87 6.42 4.18
C ALA A 58 -11.51 6.83 3.59
N TYR A 59 -10.98 6.02 2.67
CA TYR A 59 -9.77 6.32 1.92
C TYR A 59 -9.90 7.63 1.13
N ASP A 60 -11.04 7.87 0.49
CA ASP A 60 -11.32 9.10 -0.28
C ASP A 60 -11.27 10.39 0.57
N ARG A 61 -11.20 10.29 1.90
CA ARG A 61 -11.21 11.42 2.84
C ARG A 61 -9.88 11.67 3.52
N ILE A 62 -8.87 10.84 3.27
CA ILE A 62 -7.55 10.99 3.87
C ILE A 62 -6.54 11.46 2.84
N ASP A 63 -5.55 12.23 3.27
CA ASP A 63 -4.35 12.44 2.47
C ASP A 63 -3.43 11.22 2.63
N VAL A 64 -3.42 10.37 1.60
CA VAL A 64 -2.59 9.17 1.55
C VAL A 64 -1.09 9.49 1.53
N THR A 65 -0.65 10.72 1.28
CA THR A 65 0.77 11.10 1.35
C THR A 65 1.23 11.43 2.76
N GLU A 66 0.29 11.75 3.66
CA GLU A 66 0.58 12.19 5.03
C GLU A 66 0.24 11.14 6.09
N VAL A 67 -0.59 10.12 5.79
CA VAL A 67 -1.04 9.12 6.78
C VAL A 67 0.14 8.37 7.43
N LYS A 68 0.15 8.26 8.76
CA LYS A 68 1.17 7.50 9.50
C LYS A 68 0.51 6.41 10.34
N HIS A 69 1.34 5.49 10.82
CA HIS A 69 0.88 4.45 11.74
C HIS A 69 0.51 5.06 13.09
N GLY A 70 -0.76 4.94 13.49
CA GLY A 70 -1.25 5.37 14.80
C GLY A 70 -2.11 6.64 14.83
N ASP A 71 -2.42 7.23 13.66
CA ASP A 71 -3.38 8.33 13.51
C ASP A 71 -4.83 7.83 13.36
#